data_AF-A0A942IDB1-F1
#
_entry.id   AF-A0A942IDB1-F1
#
_cell.length_a   1.000
_cell.length_b   1.000
_cell.length_c   1.000
_cell.angle_alpha   90.00
_cell.angle_beta   90.00
_cell.angle_gamma   90.00
#
_symmetry.space_group_name_H-M   'P 1'
#
loop_
_entity.id
_entity.type
_entity.pdbx_description
1 polymer ?
#
loop_
_entity_poly.entity_id
_entity_poly.type
_entity_poly.pdbx_seq_one_letter_code
_entity_poly.pdbx_strand_id
1 'polypeptide(L)'
;MMRNLYGIFFALYMLAGALYSNEFSSEEGMMTTTETPKYLYKILSYRNWQATLARQVVAVSSEDDAFVHFSKEDQLERVLAKYWSEAPQFVVLKIDTGKLQGDLVYEENRSGSEKYYHLYRGFIPFSAIKESTITYRESPYYCNAQQLEIVQMGHPVLRQPARTLSTAEILSPEIQDLIQSMKVTMKAAPGVGLAAPQIGQPIQLVVIEDMDHSHLTLKQLMEKDRHTVPFHVMINPCLYIEDADTSAFFEGCLSVPKFLGIVPRAKSVRVECLNEHAQPVVIRAKGWYARILQHEIDHLNAVLFIDRAPLSTLMTEENYVKLWKEKTIEEVQKNFPLSSKELTNSR
;
A
#
# COMPACT_ATOMS: atom_id res chain seq x y z
N MET A 1 -40.91 8.95 35.93
CA MET A 1 -40.47 9.18 37.31
C MET A 1 -39.02 8.69 37.40
N MET A 2 -38.04 9.56 37.70
CA MET A 2 -36.57 9.28 37.83
C MET A 2 -35.90 8.69 36.55
N ARG A 3 -34.94 9.30 35.83
CA ARG A 3 -33.99 10.43 36.02
C ARG A 3 -32.74 10.11 36.89
N ASN A 4 -31.57 10.53 36.37
CA ASN A 4 -30.20 10.57 36.95
C ASN A 4 -29.41 9.24 36.95
N LEU A 5 -28.08 9.19 36.80
CA LEU A 5 -27.00 10.18 36.52
C LEU A 5 -25.92 9.42 35.68
N TYR A 6 -25.10 9.94 34.76
CA TYR A 6 -24.08 11.03 34.76
C TYR A 6 -23.86 11.52 33.28
N GLY A 7 -23.00 12.48 32.88
CA GLY A 7 -22.05 13.39 33.57
C GLY A 7 -20.56 13.02 33.36
N ILE A 8 -19.57 13.90 33.11
CA ILE A 8 -19.46 15.36 32.81
C ILE A 8 -18.13 15.58 32.01
N PHE A 9 -18.07 16.54 31.08
CA PHE A 9 -17.04 17.62 30.91
C PHE A 9 -17.10 18.16 29.47
N PHE A 10 -17.87 19.22 29.17
CA PHE A 10 -17.67 20.67 29.36
C PHE A 10 -16.97 21.39 28.19
N ALA A 11 -17.55 22.53 27.79
CA ALA A 11 -17.14 23.38 26.68
C ALA A 11 -17.12 24.87 27.11
N LEU A 12 -16.81 25.75 26.15
CA LEU A 12 -16.73 27.22 26.22
C LEU A 12 -15.50 27.82 26.94
N TYR A 13 -14.85 28.78 26.28
CA TYR A 13 -14.95 30.18 26.68
C TYR A 13 -14.81 31.12 25.48
N MET A 14 -15.72 32.09 25.37
CA MET A 14 -15.70 33.21 24.42
C MET A 14 -16.35 34.41 25.13
N LEU A 15 -15.85 35.61 24.86
CA LEU A 15 -16.36 36.91 25.35
C LEU A 15 -16.34 37.18 26.88
N ALA A 16 -15.36 37.99 27.29
CA ALA A 16 -15.56 39.03 28.30
C ALA A 16 -14.65 40.22 27.94
N GLY A 17 -15.22 41.42 27.80
CA GLY A 17 -14.47 42.66 27.60
C GLY A 17 -14.91 43.69 28.63
N ALA A 18 -13.96 44.29 29.34
CA ALA A 18 -14.18 45.49 30.16
C ALA A 18 -12.85 46.22 30.41
N LEU A 19 -12.74 47.40 29.79
CA LEU A 19 -12.21 48.65 30.35
C LEU A 19 -11.03 48.58 31.34
N TYR A 20 -9.87 49.07 30.89
CA TYR A 20 -9.05 49.98 31.70
C TYR A 20 -8.47 51.08 30.82
N SER A 21 -8.55 52.32 31.30
CA SER A 21 -8.06 53.52 30.62
C SER A 21 -7.02 54.22 31.49
N ASN A 22 -5.86 54.59 30.93
CA ASN A 22 -5.25 55.91 31.11
C ASN A 22 -4.04 56.12 30.18
N GLU A 23 -3.63 57.39 30.09
CA GLU A 23 -2.94 58.01 28.96
C GLU A 23 -1.39 58.07 29.10
N PHE A 24 -0.76 58.82 28.18
CA PHE A 24 0.69 59.08 27.98
C PHE A 24 1.51 57.91 27.39
N SER A 25 2.39 58.12 26.41
CA SER A 25 2.81 59.35 25.70
C SER A 25 3.32 59.04 24.29
N SER A 26 3.24 60.02 23.39
CA SER A 26 3.90 60.00 22.08
C SER A 26 5.41 60.18 22.18
N GLU A 27 6.21 59.27 21.62
CA GLU A 27 7.46 59.59 20.92
C GLU A 27 7.92 58.41 20.04
N GLU A 28 8.89 58.67 19.17
CA GLU A 28 9.16 57.88 17.95
C GLU A 28 9.96 56.59 18.20
N GLY A 29 9.76 55.58 17.34
CA GLY A 29 10.42 54.28 17.45
C GLY A 29 10.46 53.47 16.15
N MET A 30 11.15 53.98 15.12
CA MET A 30 11.33 53.25 13.86
C MET A 30 12.40 52.15 13.98
N MET A 31 11.97 50.91 14.30
CA MET A 31 12.58 49.62 13.89
C MET A 31 11.72 48.48 14.47
N THR A 32 11.45 47.41 13.75
CA THR A 32 12.35 46.24 13.78
C THR A 32 12.22 45.38 12.52
N THR A 33 13.37 44.83 12.14
CA THR A 33 13.61 43.86 11.08
C THR A 33 12.55 42.76 10.96
N THR A 34 12.05 42.53 9.73
CA THR A 34 11.38 41.26 9.38
C THR A 34 12.43 40.16 9.27
N GLU A 35 12.91 39.66 10.40
CA GLU A 35 13.82 38.53 10.44
C GLU A 35 13.16 37.30 9.82
N THR A 36 13.86 36.63 8.89
CA THR A 36 13.40 35.38 8.29
C THR A 36 13.15 34.36 9.40
N PRO A 37 11.95 33.76 9.50
CA PRO A 37 11.65 32.73 10.48
C PRO A 37 12.69 31.62 10.46
N LYS A 38 13.17 31.21 11.64
CA LYS A 38 14.12 30.08 11.78
C LYS A 38 13.60 28.79 11.14
N TYR A 39 12.27 28.61 11.16
CA TYR A 39 11.60 27.48 10.53
C TYR A 39 10.50 27.96 9.58
N LEU A 40 10.43 27.30 8.42
CA LEU A 40 9.34 27.40 7.46
C LEU A 40 8.81 26.00 7.16
N TYR A 41 7.59 25.91 6.64
CA TYR A 41 6.91 24.65 6.43
C TYR A 41 6.63 24.39 4.95
N LYS A 42 6.86 23.16 4.51
CA LYS A 42 6.48 22.66 3.18
C LYS A 42 5.60 21.42 3.34
N ILE A 43 4.48 21.39 2.62
CA ILE A 43 3.59 20.24 2.55
C ILE A 43 3.91 19.47 1.26
N LEU A 44 4.04 18.14 1.36
CA LEU A 44 4.33 17.24 0.24
C LEU A 44 3.28 16.15 0.14
N SER A 45 3.05 15.65 -1.08
CA SER A 45 2.36 14.38 -1.28
C SER A 45 3.23 13.23 -0.76
N TYR A 46 2.61 12.13 -0.34
CA TYR A 46 3.37 10.97 0.15
C TYR A 46 4.34 10.40 -0.92
N ARG A 47 3.95 10.44 -2.20
CA ARG A 47 4.83 10.08 -3.33
C ARG A 47 6.10 10.95 -3.39
N ASN A 48 5.96 12.26 -3.18
CA ASN A 48 7.08 13.19 -3.15
C ASN A 48 7.96 12.98 -1.91
N TRP A 49 7.37 12.60 -0.77
CA TRP A 49 8.12 12.19 0.41
C TRP A 49 8.95 10.91 0.17
N GLN A 50 8.39 9.89 -0.47
CA GLN A 50 9.14 8.69 -0.87
C GLN A 50 10.31 9.01 -1.81
N ALA A 51 10.09 9.88 -2.80
CA ALA A 51 11.14 10.36 -3.69
C ALA A 51 12.22 11.19 -2.95
N THR A 52 11.83 11.94 -1.91
CA THR A 52 12.75 12.70 -1.05
C THR A 52 13.70 11.77 -0.28
N LEU A 53 13.16 10.71 0.33
CA LEU A 53 13.95 9.71 1.06
C LEU A 53 14.99 9.03 0.16
N ALA A 54 14.60 8.68 -1.07
CA ALA A 54 15.50 8.04 -2.04
C ALA A 54 16.62 8.97 -2.56
N ARG A 55 16.35 10.27 -2.68
CA ARG A 55 17.28 11.25 -3.30
C ARG A 55 18.11 12.05 -2.30
N GLN A 56 17.77 12.02 -1.00
CA GLN A 56 18.40 12.86 0.03
C GLN A 56 18.32 14.38 -0.26
N VAL A 57 17.33 14.78 -1.05
CA VAL A 57 16.94 16.15 -1.40
C VAL A 57 15.41 16.16 -1.52
N VAL A 58 14.74 17.21 -1.04
CA VAL A 58 13.27 17.27 -1.11
C VAL A 58 12.81 17.29 -2.57
N ALA A 59 11.98 16.32 -2.93
CA ALA A 59 11.27 16.30 -4.20
C ALA A 59 10.01 17.16 -4.08
N VAL A 60 9.96 18.24 -4.85
CA VAL A 60 8.80 19.13 -4.98
C VAL A 60 7.91 18.71 -6.18
N SER A 61 6.69 19.25 -6.29
CA SER A 61 5.84 18.97 -7.45
C SER A 61 6.28 19.79 -8.67
N SER A 62 5.87 19.41 -9.88
CA SER A 62 6.10 20.20 -11.09
C SER A 62 5.37 21.56 -11.11
N GLU A 63 4.48 21.81 -10.14
CA GLU A 63 3.87 23.11 -9.93
C GLU A 63 4.83 24.11 -9.25
N ASP A 64 5.86 23.61 -8.55
CA ASP A 64 6.96 24.39 -7.98
C ASP A 64 8.11 24.63 -9.00
N ASP A 65 7.95 24.32 -10.30
CA ASP A 65 9.04 24.34 -11.32
C ASP A 65 9.75 25.71 -11.49
N ALA A 66 9.16 26.81 -11.00
CA ALA A 66 9.78 28.14 -10.99
C ALA A 66 10.39 28.54 -9.63
N PHE A 67 9.80 28.05 -8.52
CA PHE A 67 10.21 28.33 -7.14
C PHE A 67 9.52 27.37 -6.18
N VAL A 68 10.18 27.05 -5.05
CA VAL A 68 9.54 26.26 -4.00
C VAL A 68 8.76 27.15 -3.04
N HIS A 69 7.46 26.92 -2.95
CA HIS A 69 6.59 27.69 -2.05
C HIS A 69 6.56 27.15 -0.60
N PHE A 70 6.68 28.04 0.40
CA PHE A 70 6.66 27.74 1.82
C PHE A 70 5.59 28.52 2.58
N SER A 71 5.07 27.91 3.64
CA SER A 71 4.16 28.52 4.62
C SER A 71 4.89 28.84 5.93
N LYS A 72 4.50 29.94 6.58
CA LYS A 72 4.73 30.15 8.02
C LYS A 72 3.80 29.24 8.84
N GLU A 73 4.08 29.08 10.13
CA GLU A 73 3.29 28.21 11.03
C GLU A 73 1.82 28.62 11.11
N ASP A 74 1.56 29.93 11.23
CA ASP A 74 0.23 30.56 11.24
C ASP A 74 -0.53 30.46 9.92
N GLN A 75 0.13 30.04 8.84
CA GLN A 75 -0.48 29.84 7.52
C GLN A 75 -0.87 28.37 7.26
N LEU A 76 -0.33 27.41 8.04
CA LEU A 76 -0.47 25.97 7.78
C LEU A 76 -1.92 25.51 7.70
N GLU A 77 -2.73 25.80 8.73
CA GLU A 77 -4.10 25.33 8.85
C GLU A 77 -4.94 25.71 7.61
N ARG A 78 -4.84 26.98 7.21
CA ARG A 78 -5.55 27.52 6.04
C ARG A 78 -5.02 26.94 4.72
N VAL A 79 -3.72 26.75 4.57
CA VAL A 79 -3.13 26.14 3.36
C VAL A 79 -3.54 24.67 3.23
N LEU A 80 -3.59 23.93 4.35
CA LEU A 80 -4.08 22.56 4.43
C LEU A 80 -5.58 22.45 4.16
N ALA A 81 -6.38 23.43 4.61
CA ALA A 81 -7.80 23.49 4.33
C ALA A 81 -8.12 23.90 2.88
N LYS A 82 -7.28 24.71 2.23
CA LYS A 82 -7.53 25.23 0.88
C LYS A 82 -7.02 24.34 -0.26
N TYR A 83 -5.83 23.73 -0.10
CA TYR A 83 -5.16 23.02 -1.20
C TYR A 83 -4.95 21.52 -0.93
N TRP A 84 -5.12 21.08 0.31
CA TRP A 84 -4.88 19.68 0.71
C TRP A 84 -6.13 19.04 1.36
N SER A 85 -7.31 19.65 1.21
CA SER A 85 -8.56 19.20 1.87
C SER A 85 -8.90 17.75 1.53
N GLU A 86 -8.79 17.40 0.24
CA GLU A 86 -9.08 16.07 -0.30
C GLU A 86 -7.85 15.15 -0.34
N ALA A 87 -6.69 15.58 0.19
CA ALA A 87 -5.49 14.76 0.17
C ALA A 87 -5.57 13.69 1.29
N PRO A 88 -5.65 12.38 0.95
CA PRO A 88 -5.81 11.33 1.96
C PRO A 88 -4.56 11.17 2.84
N GLN A 89 -3.39 11.48 2.28
CA GLN A 89 -2.11 11.41 2.96
C GLN A 89 -1.16 12.48 2.44
N PHE A 90 -0.54 13.21 3.35
CA PHE A 90 0.47 14.22 3.06
C PHE A 90 1.54 14.25 4.16
N VAL A 91 2.65 14.93 3.90
CA VAL A 91 3.74 15.09 4.87
C VAL A 91 4.01 16.56 5.05
N VAL A 92 3.92 17.04 6.29
CA VAL A 92 4.31 18.39 6.68
C VAL A 92 5.77 18.35 7.13
N LEU A 93 6.64 19.04 6.39
CA LEU A 93 8.04 19.20 6.73
C LEU A 93 8.28 20.56 7.40
N LYS A 94 8.97 20.54 8.54
CA LYS A 94 9.52 21.72 9.21
C LYS A 94 10.97 21.89 8.79
N ILE A 95 11.29 23.00 8.14
CA ILE A 95 12.55 23.23 7.43
C ILE A 95 13.34 24.35 8.10
N ASP A 96 14.60 24.08 8.41
CA ASP A 96 15.61 25.03 8.89
C ASP A 96 16.00 26.00 7.76
N THR A 97 15.59 27.27 7.86
CA THR A 97 15.83 28.25 6.81
C THR A 97 17.31 28.55 6.60
N GLY A 98 18.12 28.44 7.66
CA GLY A 98 19.58 28.62 7.60
C GLY A 98 20.33 27.52 6.84
N LYS A 99 19.62 26.48 6.36
CA LYS A 99 20.18 25.37 5.57
C LYS A 99 19.64 25.29 4.14
N LEU A 100 18.72 26.18 3.76
CA LEU A 100 18.23 26.26 2.38
C LEU A 100 19.37 26.63 1.43
N GLN A 101 19.29 26.16 0.20
CA GLN A 101 20.20 26.53 -0.88
C GLN A 101 19.40 27.25 -1.96
N GLY A 102 19.74 28.51 -2.28
CA GLY A 102 19.00 29.36 -3.22
C GLY A 102 18.51 30.67 -2.60
N ASP A 103 17.72 31.42 -3.37
CA ASP A 103 17.27 32.77 -3.02
C ASP A 103 15.89 32.71 -2.35
N LEU A 104 15.84 32.89 -1.02
CA LEU A 104 14.59 32.91 -0.27
C LEU A 104 14.01 34.34 -0.21
N VAL A 105 12.84 34.53 -0.83
CA VAL A 105 12.16 35.84 -0.96
C VAL A 105 10.81 35.79 -0.25
N TYR A 106 10.43 36.87 0.45
CA TYR A 106 9.10 37.03 1.04
C TYR A 106 8.27 38.02 0.22
N GLU A 107 7.32 37.52 -0.56
CA GLU A 107 6.60 38.29 -1.57
C GLU A 107 5.12 37.88 -1.67
N GLU A 108 4.33 38.71 -2.37
CA GLU A 108 2.91 38.47 -2.57
C GLU A 108 2.67 37.35 -3.59
N ASN A 109 1.64 36.55 -3.33
CA ASN A 109 1.15 35.61 -4.34
C ASN A 109 0.59 36.35 -5.57
N ARG A 110 0.41 35.64 -6.69
CA ARG A 110 -0.09 36.24 -7.95
C ARG A 110 -1.48 36.90 -7.85
N SER A 111 -2.23 36.67 -6.76
CA SER A 111 -3.50 37.34 -6.49
C SER A 111 -3.39 38.61 -5.64
N GLY A 112 -2.17 39.02 -5.23
CA GLY A 112 -1.91 40.26 -4.49
C GLY A 112 -2.54 40.30 -3.09
N SER A 113 -2.96 39.16 -2.56
CA SER A 113 -3.78 39.09 -1.34
C SER A 113 -2.96 38.75 -0.10
N GLU A 114 -1.88 37.97 -0.26
CA GLU A 114 -1.15 37.37 0.86
C GLU A 114 0.33 37.14 0.51
N LYS A 115 1.20 37.29 1.52
CA LYS A 115 2.64 37.08 1.40
C LYS A 115 3.08 35.68 1.84
N TYR A 116 4.01 35.12 1.08
CA TYR A 116 4.57 33.79 1.28
C TYR A 116 6.07 33.80 1.03
N TYR A 117 6.75 32.77 1.52
CA TYR A 117 8.17 32.56 1.25
C TYR A 117 8.35 31.70 0.00
N HIS A 118 9.11 32.19 -0.97
CA HIS A 118 9.45 31.48 -2.20
C HIS A 118 10.96 31.29 -2.28
N LEU A 119 11.42 30.05 -2.49
CA LEU A 119 12.83 29.75 -2.76
C LEU A 119 13.04 29.63 -4.26
N TYR A 120 13.69 30.62 -4.84
CA TYR A 120 14.08 30.66 -6.24
C TYR A 120 15.47 30.03 -6.45
N ARG A 121 15.69 29.44 -7.63
CA ARG A 121 17.00 28.91 -8.07
C ARG A 121 17.67 27.98 -7.05
N GLY A 122 16.86 27.18 -6.37
CA GLY A 122 17.27 26.53 -5.11
C GLY A 122 16.69 25.15 -4.89
N PHE A 123 17.14 24.50 -3.83
CA PHE A 123 16.65 23.21 -3.36
C PHE A 123 16.69 23.12 -1.83
N ILE A 124 15.91 22.20 -1.29
CA ILE A 124 15.91 21.89 0.15
C ILE A 124 16.74 20.61 0.35
N PRO A 125 17.97 20.69 0.90
CA PRO A 125 18.72 19.48 1.24
C PRO A 125 18.01 18.71 2.35
N PHE A 126 18.13 17.38 2.38
CA PHE A 126 17.49 16.57 3.44
C PHE A 126 17.93 16.99 4.86
N SER A 127 19.16 17.49 5.00
CA SER A 127 19.70 18.03 6.26
C SER A 127 19.03 19.32 6.77
N ALA A 128 18.22 19.99 5.93
CA ALA A 128 17.38 21.13 6.32
C ALA A 128 16.08 20.70 7.01
N ILE A 129 15.65 19.44 6.85
CA ILE A 129 14.46 18.92 7.53
C ILE A 129 14.79 18.74 9.03
N LYS A 130 13.99 19.37 9.89
CA LYS A 130 14.06 19.23 11.36
C LYS A 130 13.09 18.20 11.89
N GLU A 131 11.85 18.32 11.42
CA GLU A 131 10.73 17.46 11.78
C GLU A 131 9.98 17.13 10.49
N SER A 132 9.52 15.89 10.36
CA SER A 132 8.66 15.43 9.28
C SER A 132 7.45 14.73 9.88
N THR A 133 6.30 15.39 9.86
CA THR A 133 5.03 14.83 10.33
C THR A 133 4.30 14.22 9.14
N ILE A 134 4.22 12.89 9.11
CA ILE A 134 3.34 12.20 8.15
C ILE A 134 1.92 12.34 8.69
N THR A 135 1.10 13.12 8.01
CA THR A 135 -0.31 13.28 8.34
C THR A 135 -1.12 12.33 7.47
N TYR A 136 -1.63 11.30 8.11
CA TYR A 136 -2.82 10.61 7.64
C TYR A 136 -3.97 11.52 8.01
N ARG A 137 -4.72 12.01 7.02
CA ARG A 137 -6.04 12.55 7.33
C ARG A 137 -6.88 11.33 7.67
N GLU A 138 -7.68 11.38 8.74
CA GLU A 138 -8.79 10.43 8.87
C GLU A 138 -9.71 10.70 7.68
N SER A 139 -9.49 9.97 6.60
CA SER A 139 -10.56 9.67 5.68
C SER A 139 -11.65 8.97 6.52
N PRO A 140 -12.95 9.24 6.29
CA PRO A 140 -14.04 8.53 7.00
C PRO A 140 -14.12 7.02 6.69
N TYR A 141 -13.10 6.52 6.00
CA TYR A 141 -12.78 5.21 5.47
C TYR A 141 -11.26 5.04 5.70
N TYR A 142 -10.70 3.88 6.09
CA TYR A 142 -9.29 3.69 6.55
C TYR A 142 -8.94 3.98 8.01
N CYS A 143 -9.59 3.29 8.95
CA CYS A 143 -8.90 2.83 10.17
C CYS A 143 -9.42 1.51 10.79
N ASN A 144 -10.35 0.80 10.12
CA ASN A 144 -10.93 -0.47 10.59
C ASN A 144 -10.36 -1.72 9.90
N ALA A 145 -9.05 -1.74 9.61
CA ALA A 145 -8.37 -2.90 9.02
C ALA A 145 -8.29 -4.06 10.03
N GLN A 146 -9.35 -4.87 10.10
CA GLN A 146 -9.46 -6.05 10.95
C GLN A 146 -8.93 -7.29 10.24
N GLN A 147 -8.33 -8.22 10.99
CA GLN A 147 -8.02 -9.55 10.49
C GLN A 147 -9.32 -10.31 10.22
N LEU A 148 -9.47 -10.83 9.00
CA LEU A 148 -10.63 -11.59 8.55
C LEU A 148 -10.43 -13.08 8.80
N GLU A 149 -11.54 -13.82 8.93
CA GLU A 149 -11.49 -15.27 8.90
C GLU A 149 -11.21 -15.76 7.47
N ILE A 150 -10.19 -16.61 7.31
CA ILE A 150 -9.95 -17.31 6.04
C ILE A 150 -10.87 -18.52 6.00
N VAL A 151 -11.82 -18.52 5.07
CA VAL A 151 -12.75 -19.65 4.87
C VAL A 151 -12.02 -20.87 4.32
N GLN A 152 -12.49 -22.03 4.75
CA GLN A 152 -11.83 -23.32 4.57
C GLN A 152 -12.51 -24.17 3.49
N MET A 153 -11.79 -25.12 2.91
CA MET A 153 -12.31 -26.05 1.91
C MET A 153 -13.61 -26.70 2.37
N GLY A 154 -14.63 -26.63 1.50
CA GLY A 154 -16.01 -27.01 1.82
C GLY A 154 -16.93 -25.80 1.99
N HIS A 155 -16.40 -24.61 2.29
CA HIS A 155 -17.18 -23.38 2.24
C HIS A 155 -17.59 -23.06 0.78
N PRO A 156 -18.89 -22.84 0.47
CA PRO A 156 -19.39 -22.83 -0.90
C PRO A 156 -18.83 -21.68 -1.75
N VAL A 157 -18.44 -20.57 -1.15
CA VAL A 157 -17.85 -19.42 -1.87
C VAL A 157 -16.58 -19.78 -2.64
N LEU A 158 -15.78 -20.75 -2.14
CA LEU A 158 -14.56 -21.23 -2.79
C LEU A 158 -14.85 -22.02 -4.07
N ARG A 159 -16.13 -22.33 -4.30
CA ARG A 159 -16.66 -23.03 -5.47
C ARG A 159 -17.62 -22.16 -6.29
N GLN A 160 -17.63 -20.85 -6.07
CA GLN A 160 -18.44 -19.87 -6.83
C GLN A 160 -17.51 -18.93 -7.62
N PRO A 161 -17.63 -18.86 -8.96
CA PRO A 161 -16.87 -17.89 -9.75
C PRO A 161 -17.14 -16.46 -9.28
N ALA A 162 -16.07 -15.71 -9.05
CA ALA A 162 -16.13 -14.37 -8.50
C ALA A 162 -16.59 -13.35 -9.54
N ARG A 163 -17.45 -12.40 -9.15
CA ARG A 163 -17.94 -11.33 -10.04
C ARG A 163 -16.91 -10.22 -10.20
N THR A 164 -16.92 -9.56 -11.36
CA THR A 164 -16.14 -8.33 -11.58
C THR A 164 -16.65 -7.17 -10.72
N LEU A 165 -15.77 -6.23 -10.40
CA LEU A 165 -16.06 -4.95 -9.77
C LEU A 165 -16.05 -3.82 -10.81
N SER A 166 -17.00 -2.89 -10.73
CA SER A 166 -16.98 -1.64 -11.49
C SER A 166 -15.98 -0.63 -10.92
N THR A 167 -15.53 0.35 -11.72
CA THR A 167 -14.65 1.44 -11.25
C THR A 167 -15.18 2.15 -10.00
N ALA A 168 -16.50 2.35 -9.92
CA ALA A 168 -17.14 2.98 -8.76
C ALA A 168 -17.07 2.11 -7.50
N GLU A 169 -17.19 0.78 -7.63
CA GLU A 169 -16.98 -0.15 -6.51
C GLU A 169 -15.51 -0.22 -6.11
N ILE A 170 -14.57 -0.23 -7.06
CA ILE A 170 -13.13 -0.28 -6.76
C ILE A 170 -12.70 0.91 -5.92
N LEU A 171 -13.16 2.10 -6.30
CA LEU A 171 -12.92 3.35 -5.58
C LEU A 171 -13.82 3.52 -4.35
N SER A 172 -14.71 2.55 -4.07
CA SER A 172 -15.60 2.63 -2.91
C SER A 172 -14.83 2.35 -1.61
N PRO A 173 -15.22 3.02 -0.52
CA PRO A 173 -14.72 2.75 0.81
C PRO A 173 -14.68 1.28 1.21
N GLU A 174 -15.76 0.56 0.89
CA GLU A 174 -15.97 -0.82 1.33
C GLU A 174 -14.94 -1.75 0.70
N ILE A 175 -14.60 -1.55 -0.58
CA ILE A 175 -13.55 -2.31 -1.27
C ILE A 175 -12.15 -1.89 -0.82
N GLN A 176 -11.92 -0.60 -0.64
CA GLN A 176 -10.63 -0.10 -0.17
C GLN A 176 -10.35 -0.56 1.28
N ASP A 177 -11.34 -0.64 2.18
CA ASP A 177 -11.20 -1.18 3.55
C ASP A 177 -10.97 -2.68 3.51
N LEU A 178 -11.69 -3.39 2.63
CA LEU A 178 -11.45 -4.80 2.38
C LEU A 178 -10.02 -5.09 1.90
N ILE A 179 -9.43 -4.25 1.04
CA ILE A 179 -8.03 -4.38 0.60
C ILE A 179 -7.06 -4.32 1.78
N GLN A 180 -7.25 -3.39 2.73
CA GLN A 180 -6.38 -3.29 3.91
C GLN A 180 -6.59 -4.48 4.87
N SER A 181 -7.84 -4.89 5.09
CA SER A 181 -8.15 -6.09 5.88
C SER A 181 -7.57 -7.36 5.25
N MET A 182 -7.64 -7.53 3.93
CA MET A 182 -7.01 -8.64 3.21
C MET A 182 -5.48 -8.61 3.34
N LYS A 183 -4.85 -7.44 3.25
CA LYS A 183 -3.40 -7.27 3.47
C LYS A 183 -2.97 -7.68 4.88
N VAL A 184 -3.71 -7.25 5.91
CA VAL A 184 -3.46 -7.64 7.31
C VAL A 184 -3.64 -9.15 7.49
N THR A 185 -4.72 -9.71 6.94
CA THR A 185 -5.05 -11.14 7.02
C THR A 185 -4.00 -12.02 6.34
N MET A 186 -3.55 -11.66 5.14
CA MET A 186 -2.49 -12.36 4.39
C MET A 186 -1.17 -12.41 5.19
N LYS A 187 -0.74 -11.26 5.75
CA LYS A 187 0.48 -11.17 6.58
C LYS A 187 0.36 -11.94 7.89
N ALA A 188 -0.84 -11.99 8.49
CA ALA A 188 -1.09 -12.73 9.73
C ALA A 188 -1.14 -14.26 9.52
N ALA A 189 -1.41 -14.72 8.30
CA ALA A 189 -1.47 -16.14 7.91
C ALA A 189 -0.22 -16.61 7.11
N PRO A 190 0.96 -15.98 7.31
CA PRO A 190 2.13 -15.96 6.42
C PRO A 190 1.93 -16.29 4.93
N GLY A 191 0.89 -15.74 4.30
CA GLY A 191 0.60 -15.92 2.87
C GLY A 191 1.44 -15.01 1.97
N VAL A 192 1.66 -15.44 0.73
CA VAL A 192 2.25 -14.60 -0.35
C VAL A 192 1.19 -14.01 -1.30
N GLY A 193 -0.04 -14.49 -1.18
CA GLY A 193 -1.22 -14.03 -1.90
C GLY A 193 -2.47 -14.33 -1.07
N LEU A 194 -3.55 -13.59 -1.33
CA LEU A 194 -4.88 -13.86 -0.80
C LEU A 194 -5.95 -13.31 -1.76
N ALA A 195 -6.82 -14.18 -2.23
CA ALA A 195 -7.99 -13.83 -3.05
C ALA A 195 -9.24 -13.58 -2.19
N ALA A 196 -10.09 -12.63 -2.59
CA ALA A 196 -11.30 -12.27 -1.84
C ALA A 196 -12.28 -13.43 -1.56
N PRO A 197 -12.45 -14.46 -2.43
CA PRO A 197 -13.23 -15.64 -2.09
C PRO A 197 -12.72 -16.35 -0.82
N GLN A 198 -11.43 -16.30 -0.52
CA GLN A 198 -10.85 -16.90 0.68
C GLN A 198 -11.22 -16.19 1.98
N ILE A 199 -11.80 -14.98 1.93
CA ILE A 199 -12.36 -14.27 3.09
C ILE A 199 -13.90 -14.13 2.99
N GLY A 200 -14.54 -14.98 2.20
CA GLY A 200 -16.01 -15.02 2.08
C GLY A 200 -16.62 -14.12 1.00
N GLN A 201 -15.83 -13.38 0.22
CA GLN A 201 -16.34 -12.38 -0.72
C GLN A 201 -16.18 -12.85 -2.18
N PRO A 202 -17.26 -13.17 -2.92
CA PRO A 202 -17.20 -13.69 -4.29
C PRO A 202 -16.97 -12.57 -5.33
N ILE A 203 -15.90 -11.80 -5.18
CA ILE A 203 -15.52 -10.66 -6.03
C ILE A 203 -14.09 -10.82 -6.57
N GLN A 204 -13.81 -10.30 -7.77
CA GLN A 204 -12.51 -10.42 -8.43
C GLN A 204 -11.48 -9.44 -7.87
N LEU A 205 -11.05 -9.70 -6.63
CA LEU A 205 -10.05 -8.92 -5.90
C LEU A 205 -8.99 -9.86 -5.31
N VAL A 206 -7.72 -9.53 -5.50
CA VAL A 206 -6.54 -10.27 -5.00
C VAL A 206 -5.53 -9.28 -4.42
N VAL A 207 -4.90 -9.63 -3.31
CA VAL A 207 -3.69 -8.96 -2.80
C VAL A 207 -2.49 -9.91 -2.84
N ILE A 208 -1.30 -9.39 -3.15
CA ILE A 208 -0.04 -10.17 -3.23
C ILE A 208 1.09 -9.40 -2.57
N GLU A 209 1.96 -10.10 -1.83
CA GLU A 209 3.26 -9.61 -1.34
C GLU A 209 4.17 -10.82 -1.05
N ASP A 210 5.38 -10.85 -1.59
CA ASP A 210 6.37 -11.91 -1.36
C ASP A 210 7.73 -11.31 -1.00
N MET A 211 7.92 -10.91 0.26
CA MET A 211 9.08 -10.12 0.69
C MET A 211 10.06 -10.84 1.62
N ASP A 212 9.64 -11.91 2.32
CA ASP A 212 10.50 -12.66 3.24
C ASP A 212 10.95 -14.00 2.66
N HIS A 213 12.23 -14.06 2.30
CA HIS A 213 12.92 -15.27 1.82
C HIS A 213 13.99 -15.78 2.80
N SER A 214 14.04 -15.27 4.04
CA SER A 214 15.05 -15.63 5.04
C SER A 214 15.09 -17.14 5.38
N HIS A 215 13.96 -17.83 5.17
CA HIS A 215 13.79 -19.26 5.38
C HIS A 215 14.19 -20.13 4.17
N LEU A 216 14.69 -19.54 3.08
CA LEU A 216 15.05 -20.24 1.85
C LEU A 216 16.57 -20.20 1.60
N THR A 217 17.10 -21.31 1.10
CA THR A 217 18.48 -21.34 0.59
C THR A 217 18.58 -20.65 -0.78
N LEU A 218 19.76 -20.15 -1.13
CA LEU A 218 20.05 -19.61 -2.48
C LEU A 218 19.71 -20.62 -3.58
N LYS A 219 19.98 -21.92 -3.34
CA LYS A 219 19.62 -23.00 -4.28
C LYS A 219 18.11 -23.07 -4.50
N GLN A 220 17.30 -23.05 -3.44
CA GLN A 220 15.83 -23.07 -3.56
C GLN A 220 15.27 -21.82 -4.23
N LEU A 221 15.89 -20.64 -4.03
CA LEU A 221 15.51 -19.41 -4.72
C LEU A 221 15.79 -19.47 -6.22
N MET A 222 16.98 -19.95 -6.60
CA MET A 222 17.36 -20.14 -8.01
C MET A 222 16.53 -21.23 -8.69
N GLU A 223 16.30 -22.38 -8.03
CA GLU A 223 15.47 -23.47 -8.54
C GLU A 223 14.03 -23.02 -8.81
N LYS A 224 13.47 -22.17 -7.95
CA LYS A 224 12.09 -21.65 -8.07
C LYS A 224 11.95 -20.40 -8.93
N ASP A 225 13.06 -19.77 -9.33
CA ASP A 225 13.09 -18.41 -9.90
C ASP A 225 12.20 -17.45 -9.05
N ARG A 226 12.49 -17.42 -7.75
CA ARG A 226 11.74 -16.65 -6.74
C ARG A 226 12.51 -15.40 -6.37
N HIS A 227 11.87 -14.24 -6.56
CA HIS A 227 12.40 -12.90 -6.28
C HIS A 227 11.38 -12.14 -5.43
N THR A 228 11.79 -11.04 -4.81
CA THR A 228 10.88 -10.27 -3.96
C THR A 228 9.80 -9.55 -4.77
N VAL A 229 8.57 -9.62 -4.29
CA VAL A 229 7.39 -9.00 -4.89
C VAL A 229 6.78 -8.01 -3.90
N PRO A 230 6.91 -6.69 -4.12
CA PRO A 230 6.27 -5.69 -3.28
C PRO A 230 4.74 -5.83 -3.26
N PHE A 231 4.12 -5.35 -2.18
CA PHE A 231 2.67 -5.34 -2.03
C PHE A 231 1.99 -4.64 -3.21
N HIS A 232 1.00 -5.31 -3.80
CA HIS A 232 0.11 -4.74 -4.80
C HIS A 232 -1.25 -5.44 -4.80
N VAL A 233 -2.20 -4.84 -5.52
CA VAL A 233 -3.58 -5.31 -5.66
C VAL A 233 -3.87 -5.61 -7.13
N MET A 234 -4.61 -6.69 -7.38
CA MET A 234 -5.17 -6.99 -8.70
C MET A 234 -6.69 -7.08 -8.61
N ILE A 235 -7.37 -6.37 -9.49
CA ILE A 235 -8.83 -6.37 -9.61
C ILE A 235 -9.22 -6.70 -11.05
N ASN A 236 -10.25 -7.54 -11.22
CA ASN A 236 -10.70 -8.07 -12.51
C ASN A 236 -9.56 -8.62 -13.41
N PRO A 237 -8.65 -9.49 -12.91
CA PRO A 237 -7.48 -9.91 -13.65
C PRO A 237 -7.80 -10.88 -14.80
N CYS A 238 -7.29 -10.56 -16.00
CA CYS A 238 -7.26 -11.44 -17.17
C CYS A 238 -5.85 -12.03 -17.33
N LEU A 239 -5.70 -13.35 -17.19
CA LEU A 239 -4.42 -14.05 -17.33
C LEU A 239 -4.22 -14.59 -18.75
N TYR A 240 -3.01 -14.41 -19.27
CA TYR A 240 -2.54 -14.95 -20.54
C TYR A 240 -1.23 -15.73 -20.30
N ILE A 241 -1.14 -16.92 -20.86
CA ILE A 241 0.10 -17.72 -20.86
C ILE A 241 1.03 -17.16 -21.94
N GLU A 242 2.23 -16.70 -21.57
CA GLU A 242 3.26 -16.24 -22.53
C GLU A 242 4.23 -17.37 -22.92
N ASP A 243 4.40 -18.38 -22.05
CA ASP A 243 5.23 -19.56 -22.30
C ASP A 243 4.45 -20.82 -21.94
N ALA A 244 4.34 -21.75 -22.90
CA ALA A 244 3.62 -23.02 -22.73
C ALA A 244 4.43 -24.05 -21.91
N ASP A 245 5.73 -23.82 -21.67
CA ASP A 245 6.51 -24.63 -20.77
C ASP A 245 5.97 -24.56 -19.34
N THR A 246 5.92 -25.71 -18.67
CA THR A 246 5.43 -25.83 -17.30
C THR A 246 6.53 -26.12 -16.30
N SER A 247 6.36 -25.65 -15.07
CA SER A 247 7.11 -26.07 -13.89
C SER A 247 6.18 -26.78 -12.91
N ALA A 248 6.67 -27.78 -12.20
CA ALA A 248 5.91 -28.54 -11.21
C ALA A 248 6.58 -28.41 -9.84
N PHE A 249 5.86 -27.86 -8.87
CA PHE A 249 6.32 -27.62 -7.50
C PHE A 249 5.20 -27.91 -6.51
N PHE A 250 5.56 -28.14 -5.26
CA PHE A 250 4.61 -28.15 -4.15
C PHE A 250 3.94 -26.78 -3.97
N GLU A 251 2.61 -26.76 -4.04
CA GLU A 251 1.76 -25.68 -3.57
C GLU A 251 1.01 -26.13 -2.30
N GLY A 252 0.69 -25.17 -1.45
CA GLY A 252 -0.32 -25.27 -0.40
C GLY A 252 -1.26 -24.06 -0.50
N CYS A 253 -2.31 -24.00 0.30
CA CYS A 253 -3.28 -22.91 0.29
C CYS A 253 -3.81 -22.64 1.71
N LEU A 254 -4.03 -21.37 2.06
CA LEU A 254 -4.56 -20.95 3.36
C LEU A 254 -5.98 -21.46 3.63
N SER A 255 -6.73 -21.79 2.56
CA SER A 255 -8.06 -22.40 2.60
C SER A 255 -8.04 -23.94 2.55
N VAL A 256 -6.86 -24.57 2.42
CA VAL A 256 -6.69 -26.05 2.43
C VAL A 256 -5.51 -26.41 3.35
N PRO A 257 -5.62 -26.17 4.66
CA PRO A 257 -4.52 -26.21 5.61
C PRO A 257 -4.00 -27.64 5.81
N LYS A 258 -2.70 -27.75 6.15
CA LYS A 258 -1.99 -29.01 6.41
C LYS A 258 -1.86 -29.96 5.21
N PHE A 259 -2.23 -29.54 4.00
CA PHE A 259 -2.05 -30.31 2.78
C PHE A 259 -1.22 -29.54 1.75
N LEU A 260 -0.38 -30.28 1.01
CA LEU A 260 0.34 -29.80 -0.16
C LEU A 260 0.15 -30.79 -1.31
N GLY A 261 0.37 -30.31 -2.54
CA GLY A 261 0.35 -31.12 -3.75
C GLY A 261 1.28 -30.56 -4.81
N ILE A 262 1.73 -31.41 -5.74
CA ILE A 262 2.59 -30.96 -6.84
C ILE A 262 1.69 -30.40 -7.94
N VAL A 263 1.81 -29.10 -8.21
CA VAL A 263 0.96 -28.39 -9.18
C VAL A 263 1.79 -27.96 -10.40
N PRO A 264 1.45 -28.42 -11.61
CA PRO A 264 1.96 -27.86 -12.86
C PRO A 264 1.44 -26.44 -13.10
N ARG A 265 2.34 -25.50 -13.40
CA ARG A 265 2.04 -24.10 -13.73
C ARG A 265 2.85 -23.65 -14.92
N ALA A 266 2.29 -22.78 -15.76
CA ALA A 266 3.04 -22.11 -16.82
C ALA A 266 4.23 -21.32 -16.23
N LYS A 267 5.39 -21.35 -16.87
CA LYS A 267 6.61 -20.67 -16.39
C LYS A 267 6.55 -19.15 -16.56
N SER A 268 5.79 -18.63 -17.53
CA SER A 268 5.68 -17.20 -17.84
C SER A 268 4.22 -16.82 -18.12
N VAL A 269 3.73 -15.78 -17.46
CA VAL A 269 2.36 -15.26 -17.65
C VAL A 269 2.35 -13.74 -17.74
N ARG A 270 1.35 -13.23 -18.46
CA ARG A 270 0.96 -11.83 -18.50
C ARG A 270 -0.42 -11.70 -17.88
N VAL A 271 -0.60 -10.77 -16.96
CA VAL A 271 -1.89 -10.43 -16.36
C VAL A 271 -2.22 -9.00 -16.70
N GLU A 272 -3.42 -8.77 -17.23
CA GLU A 272 -4.01 -7.44 -17.41
C GLU A 272 -5.08 -7.27 -16.33
N CYS A 273 -4.99 -6.23 -15.51
CA CYS A 273 -5.90 -6.01 -14.38
C CYS A 273 -6.08 -4.51 -14.09
N LEU A 274 -6.94 -4.20 -13.12
CA LEU A 274 -6.99 -2.88 -12.47
C LEU A 274 -6.25 -2.93 -11.12
N ASN A 275 -5.68 -1.82 -10.69
CA ASN A 275 -5.15 -1.64 -9.34
C ASN A 275 -6.21 -1.08 -8.37
N GLU A 276 -5.82 -0.83 -7.12
CA GLU A 276 -6.66 -0.22 -6.08
C GLU A 276 -7.19 1.19 -6.45
N HIS A 277 -6.55 1.89 -7.38
CA HIS A 277 -7.01 3.19 -7.89
C HIS A 277 -7.83 3.06 -9.18
N ALA A 278 -8.30 1.86 -9.51
CA ALA A 278 -9.00 1.51 -10.75
C ALA A 278 -8.23 1.85 -12.04
N GLN A 279 -6.90 1.95 -11.97
CA GLN A 279 -6.03 2.21 -13.11
C GLN A 279 -5.60 0.89 -13.75
N PRO A 280 -5.49 0.82 -15.09
CA PRO A 280 -5.04 -0.38 -15.78
C PRO A 280 -3.56 -0.67 -15.51
N VAL A 281 -3.25 -1.92 -15.20
CA VAL A 281 -1.89 -2.43 -14.96
C VAL A 281 -1.68 -3.68 -15.81
N VAL A 282 -0.48 -3.82 -16.38
CA VAL A 282 -0.04 -5.02 -17.09
C VAL A 282 1.16 -5.60 -16.36
N ILE A 283 0.97 -6.75 -15.73
CA ILE A 283 2.00 -7.50 -15.02
C ILE A 283 2.55 -8.55 -15.96
N ARG A 284 3.87 -8.67 -16.07
CA ARG A 284 4.55 -9.84 -16.66
C ARG A 284 5.40 -10.49 -15.60
N ALA A 285 5.22 -11.78 -15.42
CA ALA A 285 5.84 -12.54 -14.34
C ALA A 285 6.39 -13.86 -14.86
N LYS A 286 7.46 -14.32 -14.22
CA LYS A 286 8.07 -15.63 -14.42
C LYS A 286 8.22 -16.35 -13.09
N GLY A 287 8.60 -17.63 -13.16
CA GLY A 287 9.05 -18.38 -11.98
C GLY A 287 7.99 -18.47 -10.89
N TRP A 288 8.40 -18.23 -9.65
CA TRP A 288 7.50 -18.32 -8.49
C TRP A 288 6.41 -17.24 -8.50
N TYR A 289 6.68 -16.05 -9.01
CA TYR A 289 5.67 -14.99 -9.09
C TYR A 289 4.57 -15.33 -10.11
N ALA A 290 4.94 -15.89 -11.27
CA ALA A 290 3.96 -16.41 -12.22
C ALA A 290 3.05 -17.49 -11.60
N ARG A 291 3.59 -18.33 -10.72
CA ARG A 291 2.85 -19.35 -9.97
C ARG A 291 1.86 -18.74 -8.97
N ILE A 292 2.28 -17.73 -8.18
CA ILE A 292 1.38 -17.03 -7.25
C ILE A 292 0.20 -16.42 -8.04
N LEU A 293 0.47 -15.70 -9.13
CA LEU A 293 -0.58 -15.10 -9.97
C LEU A 293 -1.59 -16.14 -10.48
N GLN A 294 -1.11 -17.30 -10.95
CA GLN A 294 -1.99 -18.40 -11.39
C GLN A 294 -2.83 -18.99 -10.24
N HIS A 295 -2.27 -19.09 -9.02
CA HIS A 295 -2.97 -19.61 -7.85
C HIS A 295 -4.08 -18.67 -7.36
N GLU A 296 -3.79 -17.36 -7.25
CA GLU A 296 -4.79 -16.40 -6.80
C GLU A 296 -5.90 -16.18 -7.83
N ILE A 297 -5.58 -16.27 -9.13
CA ILE A 297 -6.57 -16.15 -10.21
C ILE A 297 -7.41 -17.44 -10.33
N ASP A 298 -6.88 -18.62 -9.99
CA ASP A 298 -7.68 -19.84 -9.85
C ASP A 298 -8.78 -19.68 -8.80
N HIS A 299 -8.46 -19.07 -7.65
CA HIS A 299 -9.45 -18.81 -6.58
C HIS A 299 -10.61 -17.94 -7.07
N LEU A 300 -10.35 -16.94 -7.92
CA LEU A 300 -11.41 -16.13 -8.54
C LEU A 300 -12.31 -16.94 -9.50
N ASN A 301 -11.79 -18.04 -10.04
CA ASN A 301 -12.47 -18.93 -10.96
C ASN A 301 -13.02 -20.21 -10.28
N ALA A 302 -13.15 -20.23 -8.94
CA ALA A 302 -13.65 -21.37 -8.17
C ALA A 302 -12.78 -22.64 -8.22
N VAL A 303 -11.51 -22.50 -8.63
CA VAL A 303 -10.50 -23.56 -8.69
C VAL A 303 -9.61 -23.49 -7.46
N LEU A 304 -9.32 -24.65 -6.86
CA LEU A 304 -8.35 -24.82 -5.78
C LEU A 304 -7.14 -25.60 -6.32
N PHE A 305 -5.98 -25.44 -5.69
CA PHE A 305 -4.76 -26.14 -6.14
C PHE A 305 -4.94 -27.67 -6.21
N ILE A 306 -5.78 -28.24 -5.34
CA ILE A 306 -6.11 -29.67 -5.30
C ILE A 306 -6.86 -30.19 -6.54
N ASP A 307 -7.46 -29.31 -7.33
CA ASP A 307 -8.11 -29.67 -8.60
C ASP A 307 -7.08 -29.78 -9.74
N ARG A 308 -5.92 -29.14 -9.58
CA ARG A 308 -4.78 -29.18 -10.51
C ARG A 308 -3.69 -30.16 -10.10
N ALA A 309 -3.50 -30.39 -8.79
CA ALA A 309 -2.56 -31.37 -8.26
C ALA A 309 -3.07 -32.79 -8.53
N PRO A 310 -2.27 -33.67 -9.14
CA PRO A 310 -2.62 -35.08 -9.23
C PRO A 310 -2.75 -35.70 -7.84
N LEU A 311 -3.80 -36.49 -7.62
CA LEU A 311 -4.13 -37.07 -6.31
C LEU A 311 -2.99 -37.90 -5.70
N SER A 312 -2.16 -38.52 -6.54
CA SER A 312 -0.95 -39.27 -6.14
C SER A 312 0.14 -38.39 -5.51
N THR A 313 0.09 -37.08 -5.70
CA THR A 313 1.05 -36.10 -5.17
C THR A 313 0.54 -35.35 -3.95
N LEU A 314 -0.75 -35.49 -3.61
CA LEU A 314 -1.33 -34.89 -2.42
C LEU A 314 -0.77 -35.56 -1.17
N MET A 315 -0.30 -34.75 -0.23
CA MET A 315 0.29 -35.21 1.02
C MET A 315 0.04 -34.23 2.16
N THR A 316 0.15 -34.74 3.38
CA THR A 316 0.15 -33.89 4.58
C THR A 316 1.42 -33.06 4.65
N GLU A 317 1.31 -31.87 5.25
CA GLU A 317 2.43 -30.97 5.53
C GLU A 317 3.52 -31.65 6.36
N GLU A 318 3.13 -32.49 7.33
CA GLU A 318 4.06 -33.31 8.12
C GLU A 318 4.92 -34.23 7.23
N ASN A 319 4.30 -34.94 6.27
CA ASN A 319 5.03 -35.80 5.34
C ASN A 319 5.88 -35.00 4.36
N TYR A 320 5.41 -33.84 3.89
CA TYR A 320 6.22 -32.92 3.09
C TYR A 320 7.48 -32.49 3.84
N VAL A 321 7.35 -31.98 5.07
CA VAL A 321 8.48 -31.54 5.91
C VAL A 321 9.45 -32.69 6.19
N LYS A 322 8.93 -33.89 6.50
CA LYS A 322 9.73 -35.05 6.87
C LYS A 322 10.47 -35.72 5.70
N LEU A 323 9.91 -35.71 4.49
CA LEU A 323 10.38 -36.54 3.38
C LEU A 323 10.86 -35.74 2.16
N TRP A 324 10.33 -34.53 1.93
CA TRP A 324 10.42 -33.83 0.63
C TRP A 324 10.97 -32.40 0.70
N LYS A 325 10.84 -31.69 1.83
CA LYS A 325 11.21 -30.27 1.95
C LYS A 325 12.67 -29.95 1.55
N GLU A 326 13.60 -30.84 1.90
CA GLU A 326 15.03 -30.68 1.62
C GLU A 326 15.48 -31.37 0.31
N LYS A 327 14.54 -31.93 -0.47
CA LYS A 327 14.83 -32.61 -1.74
C LYS A 327 14.83 -31.64 -2.92
N THR A 328 15.62 -31.96 -3.95
CA THR A 328 15.58 -31.19 -5.21
C THR A 328 14.31 -31.49 -6.00
N ILE A 329 13.95 -30.60 -6.92
CA ILE A 329 12.87 -30.83 -7.89
C ILE A 329 13.07 -32.15 -8.64
N GLU A 330 14.30 -32.46 -9.04
CA GLU A 330 14.65 -33.67 -9.79
C GLU A 330 14.38 -34.94 -8.98
N GLU A 331 14.72 -34.94 -7.68
CA GLU A 331 14.38 -36.05 -6.78
C GLU A 331 12.87 -36.20 -6.60
N VAL A 332 12.14 -35.08 -6.47
CA VAL A 332 10.67 -35.09 -6.34
C VAL A 332 10.03 -35.64 -7.62
N GLN A 333 10.41 -35.14 -8.80
CA GLN A 333 9.89 -35.59 -10.11
C GLN A 333 10.21 -37.06 -10.40
N LYS A 334 11.36 -37.58 -9.95
CA LYS A 334 11.71 -39.00 -10.07
C LYS A 334 10.78 -39.92 -9.27
N ASN A 335 10.24 -39.45 -8.14
CA ASN A 335 9.31 -40.21 -7.30
C ASN A 335 7.83 -39.96 -7.67
N PHE A 336 7.52 -38.78 -8.20
CA PHE A 336 6.21 -38.41 -8.71
C PHE A 336 6.28 -38.06 -10.21
N PRO A 337 6.48 -39.06 -11.09
CA PRO A 337 6.55 -38.83 -12.53
C PRO A 337 5.19 -38.38 -13.06
N LEU A 338 5.11 -37.11 -13.45
CA LEU A 338 3.90 -36.52 -14.04
C LEU A 338 3.77 -36.92 -15.51
N SER A 339 2.59 -37.38 -15.90
CA SER A 339 2.26 -37.63 -17.30
C SER A 339 2.17 -36.32 -18.09
N SER A 340 2.37 -36.42 -19.41
CA SER A 340 2.17 -35.27 -20.31
C SER A 340 0.79 -34.65 -20.18
N LYS A 341 -0.25 -35.44 -19.85
CA LYS A 341 -1.61 -34.95 -19.63
C LYS A 341 -1.67 -34.06 -18.38
N GLU A 342 -1.11 -34.51 -17.26
CA GLU A 342 -1.08 -33.74 -16.00
C GLU A 342 -0.28 -32.45 -16.16
N LEU A 343 0.86 -32.50 -16.85
CA LEU A 343 1.64 -31.30 -17.20
C LEU A 343 0.85 -30.31 -18.06
N THR A 344 0.05 -30.78 -19.03
CA THR A 344 -0.75 -29.89 -19.90
C THR A 344 -2.10 -29.43 -19.30
N ASN A 345 -2.50 -29.94 -18.13
CA ASN A 345 -3.75 -29.57 -17.46
C ASN A 345 -3.68 -28.18 -16.75
N SER A 346 -2.67 -27.38 -17.11
CA SER A 346 -2.45 -26.00 -16.68
C SER A 346 -3.07 -24.96 -17.63
N ARG A 347 -3.85 -25.39 -18.62
CA ARG A 347 -4.56 -24.54 -19.58
C ARG A 347 -5.94 -24.12 -19.08
#